data_AF-A0A3L9ZV51-F1
#
_entry.id   AF-A0A3L9ZV51-F1
#
_cell.length_a   1.000
_cell.length_b   1.000
_cell.length_c   1.000
_cell.angle_alpha   90.00
_cell.angle_beta   90.00
_cell.angle_gamma   90.00
#
_symmetry.space_group_name_H-M   'P 1'
#
loop_
_entity.id
_entity.type
_entity.pdbx_description
1 polymer ?
#
loop_
_entity_poly.entity_id
_entity_poly.type
_entity_poly.pdbx_seq_one_letter_code
_entity_poly.pdbx_strand_id
1 'polypeptide(L)' 'MKTRILSIIKYILTLGLGFSVLSAAFDFYDGKDFQLIKFISSAVFFGLLMSFQLRRNVKNELTSITK' A
#
# COMPACT_ATOMS: atom_id res chain seq x y z
N MET A 1 12.86 17.80 -4.06
CA MET A 1 13.06 16.47 -3.44
C MET A 1 12.09 16.20 -2.28
N LYS A 2 11.98 17.11 -1.31
CA LYS A 2 11.11 16.98 -0.12
C LYS A 2 9.61 16.72 -0.44
N THR A 3 9.08 17.41 -1.46
CA THR A 3 7.68 17.27 -1.92
C THR A 3 7.37 15.91 -2.55
N ARG A 4 8.32 15.32 -3.30
CA ARG A 4 8.17 13.96 -3.86
C ARG A 4 8.18 12.89 -2.77
N ILE A 5 9.07 13.00 -1.79
CA ILE A 5 9.14 12.05 -0.66
C ILE A 5 7.84 12.09 0.16
N LEU A 6 7.33 13.29 0.45
CA LEU A 6 6.05 13.44 1.16
C LEU A 6 4.87 12.83 0.39
N SER A 7 4.83 13.01 -0.93
CA SER A 7 3.80 12.41 -1.79
C SER A 7 3.88 10.89 -1.80
N ILE A 8 5.09 10.32 -1.84
CA ILE A 8 5.29 8.88 -1.77
C ILE A 8 4.80 8.36 -0.42
N ILE A 9 5.20 8.99 0.70
CA ILE A 9 4.77 8.57 2.04
C ILE A 9 3.24 8.61 2.18
N LYS A 10 2.58 9.65 1.67
CA LYS A 10 1.12 9.72 1.64
C LYS A 10 0.52 8.54 0.86
N TYR A 11 1.07 8.23 -0.31
CA TYR A 11 0.62 7.10 -1.12
C TYR A 11 0.79 5.74 -0.42
N ILE A 12 1.95 5.51 0.21
CA ILE A 12 2.21 4.30 1.02
C ILE A 12 1.14 4.16 2.11
N LEU A 13 0.87 5.25 2.84
CA LEU A 13 -0.09 5.28 3.94
C LEU A 13 -1.52 5.05 3.43
N THR A 14 -1.95 5.70 2.36
CA THR A 14 -3.32 5.56 1.84
C THR A 14 -3.58 4.14 1.34
N LEU A 15 -2.65 3.55 0.60
CA LEU A 15 -2.80 2.17 0.13
C LEU A 15 -2.71 1.15 1.27
N GLY A 16 -1.75 1.34 2.18
CA GLY A 16 -1.58 0.46 3.34
C GLY A 16 -2.82 0.47 4.23
N LEU A 17 -3.30 1.66 4.61
CA LEU A 17 -4.50 1.80 5.43
C LEU A 17 -5.75 1.27 4.72
N GLY A 18 -5.92 1.57 3.43
CA GLY A 18 -7.06 1.06 2.65
C GLY A 18 -7.10 -0.47 2.62
N PHE A 19 -5.96 -1.11 2.38
CA PHE A 19 -5.85 -2.56 2.41
C PHE A 19 -6.15 -3.15 3.79
N SER A 20 -5.62 -2.55 4.86
CA SER A 20 -5.83 -3.04 6.22
C SER A 20 -7.26 -2.87 6.70
N VAL A 21 -7.93 -1.78 6.31
CA VAL A 21 -9.36 -1.59 6.59
C VAL A 21 -10.19 -2.64 5.87
N LEU A 22 -9.91 -2.92 4.59
CA LEU A 22 -10.58 -3.99 3.87
C LEU A 22 -10.33 -5.36 4.52
N SER A 23 -9.08 -5.65 4.88
CA SER A 23 -8.70 -6.89 5.56
C SER A 23 -9.42 -7.06 6.91
N ALA A 24 -9.51 -5.99 7.70
CA ALA A 24 -10.25 -5.99 8.95
C ALA A 24 -11.77 -6.15 8.74
N ALA A 25 -12.32 -5.56 7.68
CA ALA A 25 -13.72 -5.77 7.32
C ALA A 25 -14.01 -7.22 6.93
N PHE A 26 -13.09 -7.88 6.21
CA PHE A 26 -13.20 -9.32 5.92
C PHE A 26 -13.07 -10.18 7.18
N ASP A 27 -12.12 -9.87 8.07
CA ASP A 27 -12.00 -10.57 9.34
C ASP A 27 -13.28 -10.45 10.18
N PHE A 28 -13.91 -9.26 10.21
CA PHE A 28 -15.19 -9.04 10.88
C PHE A 28 -16.32 -9.86 10.26
N TYR A 29 -16.39 -9.92 8.92
CA TYR A 29 -17.36 -10.74 8.20
C TYR A 29 -17.18 -12.25 8.50
N ASP A 30 -15.94 -12.70 8.63
CA ASP A 30 -15.58 -14.09 8.98
C ASP A 30 -15.78 -14.41 10.48
N GLY A 31 -16.22 -13.45 11.30
CA GLY A 31 -16.38 -13.63 12.74
C GLY A 31 -15.05 -13.73 13.51
N LYS A 32 -13.95 -13.23 12.94
CA LYS A 32 -12.64 -13.17 13.61
C LYS A 32 -12.52 -11.88 14.41
N ASP A 33 -11.91 -11.98 15.59
CA ASP A 33 -11.62 -10.82 16.41
C ASP A 33 -10.61 -9.89 15.73
N PHE A 34 -10.80 -8.58 15.93
CA PHE A 34 -9.88 -7.57 15.42
C PHE A 34 -8.52 -7.70 16.10
N GLN A 35 -7.47 -7.93 15.30
CA GLN A 35 -6.10 -8.00 15.77
C GLN A 35 -5.32 -6.77 15.31
N LEU A 36 -5.03 -5.86 16.23
CA LEU A 36 -4.31 -4.62 15.95
C LEU A 36 -2.92 -4.88 15.32
N ILE A 37 -2.23 -5.92 15.77
CA ILE A 37 -0.91 -6.30 15.24
C ILE A 37 -1.03 -6.73 13.76
N LYS A 38 -2.05 -7.52 13.41
CA LYS A 38 -2.33 -7.95 12.04
C LYS A 38 -2.73 -6.76 11.16
N PHE A 39 -3.48 -5.81 11.71
CA PHE A 39 -3.85 -4.58 11.02
C PHE A 39 -2.62 -3.73 10.69
N ILE A 40 -1.75 -3.48 11.67
CA ILE A 40 -0.53 -2.67 11.46
C ILE A 40 0.44 -3.38 10.52
N SER A 41 0.64 -4.69 10.67
CA SER A 41 1.56 -5.45 9.83
C SER A 41 1.09 -5.51 8.38
N SER A 42 -0.21 -5.71 8.13
CA SER A 42 -0.79 -5.66 6.79
C SER A 42 -0.66 -4.28 6.15
N ALA A 43 -0.84 -3.20 6.93
CA ALA A 43 -0.75 -1.83 6.41
C ALA A 43 0.66 -1.51 5.92
N VAL A 44 1.64 -1.83 6.76
CA VAL A 44 3.06 -1.60 6.46
C VAL A 44 3.51 -2.47 5.31
N PHE A 45 3.21 -3.77 5.35
CA PHE A 45 3.65 -4.71 4.33
C PHE A 45 3.05 -4.39 2.96
N PHE A 46 1.73 -4.17 2.90
CA PHE A 46 1.05 -3.88 1.65
C PHE A 46 1.43 -2.51 1.09
N GLY A 47 1.51 -1.47 1.94
CA GLY A 47 1.92 -0.14 1.53
C GLY A 47 3.34 -0.12 0.93
N LEU A 48 4.29 -0.82 1.55
CA LEU A 48 5.67 -0.91 1.05
C LEU A 48 5.75 -1.70 -0.27
N LEU A 49 5.09 -2.86 -0.35
CA LEU A 49 5.11 -3.68 -1.56
C LEU A 49 4.47 -2.97 -2.75
N MET A 50 3.31 -2.34 -2.56
CA MET A 50 2.65 -1.58 -3.63
C MET A 50 3.49 -0.39 -4.08
N SER A 51 4.21 0.26 -3.18
CA SER A 51 5.12 1.35 -3.53
C SER A 51 6.29 0.86 -4.40
N PHE A 52 6.81 -0.33 -4.11
CA PHE A 52 7.87 -0.94 -4.91
C PHE A 52 7.36 -1.39 -6.29
N GLN A 53 6.20 -2.04 -6.35
CA GLN A 53 5.57 -2.43 -7.62
C GLN A 53 5.24 -1.21 -8.49
N LEU A 54 4.59 -0.19 -7.93
CA LEU A 54 4.22 1.01 -8.67
C LEU A 54 5.46 1.68 -9.29
N ARG A 55 6.57 1.76 -8.55
CA ARG A 55 7.81 2.33 -9.06
C ARG A 55 8.38 1.51 -10.24
N ARG A 56 8.24 0.19 -10.23
CA ARG A 56 8.67 -0.68 -11.34
C ARG A 56 7.77 -0.52 -12.56
N ASN A 57 6.45 -0.53 -12.37
CA ASN A 57 5.48 -0.40 -13.47
C ASN A 57 5.60 0.97 -14.15
N VAL A 58 5.65 2.06 -13.37
CA VAL A 58 5.84 3.40 -13.92
C VAL A 58 7.17 3.52 -14.67
N LYS A 59 8.26 2.93 -14.16
CA LYS A 59 9.55 2.92 -14.88
C LYS A 59 9.42 2.17 -16.21
N ASN A 60 8.77 1.01 -16.21
CA ASN A 60 8.61 0.20 -17.42
C ASN A 60 7.73 0.91 -18.48
N GLU A 61 6.64 1.55 -18.06
CA GLU A 61 5.77 2.35 -18.96
C GLU A 61 6.50 3.57 -19.55
N LEU A 62 7.31 4.28 -18.77
CA LEU A 62 8.12 5.38 -19.31
C LEU A 62 9.14 4.89 -20.35
N THR A 63 9.65 3.68 -20.19
CA THR A 63 10.64 3.11 -21.12
C THR A 63 9.99 2.61 -22.40
N SER A 64 8.73 2.15 -22.35
CA SER A 64 7.97 1.74 -23.54
C SER A 64 7.45 2.90 -24.37
N ILE A 65 7.20 4.07 -23.76
CA ILE A 65 6.73 5.27 -24.48
C ILE A 65 7.88 6.00 -25.20
N THR A 66 9.12 5.84 -24.73
CA THR A 66 10.31 6.54 -25.28
C THR A 66 10.99 5.78 -26.43
N LYS A 67 10.52 4.57 -26.74
CA LYS A 67 11.11 3.67 -27.75
C LYS A 67 10.24 3.63 -29.00
#